data_AF-A0A3M1MYG9-F1
#
_entry.id   AF-A0A3M1MYG9-F1
#
_cell.length_a   1.000
_cell.length_b   1.000
_cell.length_c   1.000
_cell.angle_alpha   90.00
_cell.angle_beta   90.00
_cell.angle_gamma   90.00
#
_symmetry.space_group_name_H-M   'P 1'
#
loop_
_entity.id
_entity.type
_entity.pdbx_description
1 polymer ?
#
loop_
_entity_poly.entity_id
_entity_poly.type
_entity_poly.pdbx_seq_one_letter_code
_entity_poly.pdbx_strand_id
1 'polypeptide(L)'
;MPGCETIAPDGLYAWVFAYDRRAALLDTLTYGRLYHLRAVEESPFLNEVTPPGRWHPFGLAYQPPHLWFLHGPTGQPTEVWRYSWNGSHLHSPRVWRHPGFVSLQAIEPLDSLRFYVANDRKGRHRWHLVMGFFIRRVRSSLYYCEGDSCHLAADRIPYASGLCYLP
;
A
#
# COMPACT_ATOMS: atom_id res chain seq x y z
N MET A 1 19.94 0.36 6.29
CA MET A 1 19.34 -0.90 5.82
C MET A 1 17.90 -0.60 5.42
N PRO A 2 17.37 -1.21 4.34
CA PRO A 2 15.95 -1.18 4.06
C PRO A 2 15.19 -1.72 5.28
N GLY A 3 14.16 -1.02 5.73
CA GLY A 3 13.27 -1.53 6.77
C GLY A 3 12.22 -2.44 6.14
N CYS A 4 11.87 -3.55 6.80
CA CYS A 4 10.64 -4.26 6.47
C CYS A 4 9.46 -3.35 6.84
N GLU A 5 8.67 -2.93 5.86
CA GLU A 5 7.54 -2.02 6.10
C GLU A 5 6.20 -2.78 6.09
N THR A 6 6.07 -3.85 5.30
CA THR A 6 4.79 -4.58 5.20
C THR A 6 4.98 -6.04 4.83
N ILE A 7 4.16 -6.91 5.44
CA ILE A 7 4.07 -8.34 5.13
C ILE A 7 2.63 -8.65 4.77
N ALA A 8 2.41 -9.31 3.64
CA ALA A 8 1.12 -9.88 3.27
C ALA A 8 1.26 -11.41 3.22
N PRO A 9 0.67 -12.15 4.17
CA PRO A 9 0.67 -13.60 4.14
C PRO A 9 -0.50 -14.14 3.31
N ASP A 10 -0.28 -15.31 2.71
CA ASP A 10 -1.32 -16.30 2.45
C ASP A 10 -1.02 -17.54 3.32
N GLY A 11 -1.96 -18.48 3.42
CA GLY A 11 -1.77 -19.64 4.30
C GLY A 11 -0.51 -20.47 4.03
N LEU A 12 0.14 -20.31 2.88
CA LEU A 12 1.31 -21.06 2.41
C LEU A 12 2.55 -20.18 2.16
N TYR A 13 2.35 -18.95 1.73
CA TYR A 13 3.35 -18.00 1.25
C TYR A 13 3.26 -16.68 1.99
N ALA A 14 4.31 -15.86 1.90
CA ALA A 14 4.24 -14.48 2.32
C ALA A 14 5.03 -13.60 1.35
N TRP A 15 4.53 -12.37 1.19
CA TRP A 15 5.22 -11.31 0.49
C TRP A 15 5.72 -10.29 1.48
N VAL A 16 7.01 -9.97 1.38
CA VAL A 16 7.69 -9.03 2.25
C VAL A 16 8.14 -7.85 1.41
N PHE A 17 7.65 -6.67 1.76
CA PHE A 17 8.05 -5.43 1.13
C PHE A 17 9.04 -4.68 2.04
N ALA A 18 10.22 -4.40 1.49
CA ALA A 18 11.26 -3.63 2.15
C ALA A 18 11.45 -2.28 1.44
N TYR A 19 11.27 -1.19 2.17
CA TYR A 19 11.40 0.17 1.65
C TYR A 19 12.77 0.75 1.98
N ASP A 20 13.40 1.35 0.98
CA ASP A 20 14.62 2.13 1.09
C ASP A 20 14.30 3.63 1.05
N ARG A 21 14.18 4.21 2.24
CA ARG A 21 13.95 5.66 2.42
C ARG A 21 15.03 6.52 1.77
N ARG A 22 16.29 6.05 1.69
CA ARG A 22 17.37 6.81 1.05
C ARG A 22 17.18 6.84 -0.46
N ALA A 23 16.85 5.71 -1.07
CA ALA A 23 16.56 5.63 -2.50
C ALA A 23 15.38 6.56 -2.88
N ALA A 24 14.35 6.61 -2.04
CA ALA A 24 13.22 7.52 -2.23
C ALA A 24 13.58 9.01 -2.16
N LEU A 25 14.52 9.39 -1.28
CA LEU A 25 15.00 10.79 -1.20
C LEU A 25 15.83 11.21 -2.42
N LEU A 26 16.49 10.26 -3.08
CA LEU A 26 17.36 10.50 -4.23
C LEU A 26 16.65 10.35 -5.58
N ASP A 27 15.32 10.11 -5.58
CA ASP A 27 14.51 9.91 -6.77
C ASP A 27 15.07 8.86 -7.76
N THR A 28 15.62 7.76 -7.24
CA THR A 28 16.01 6.60 -8.05
C THR A 28 14.81 5.92 -8.74
N LEU A 29 15.07 5.04 -9.71
CA LEU A 29 14.01 4.27 -10.36
C LEU A 29 13.31 3.28 -9.42
N THR A 30 13.94 2.87 -8.32
CA THR A 30 13.44 1.79 -7.44
C THR A 30 13.68 2.16 -5.98
N TYR A 31 12.61 2.25 -5.19
CA TYR A 31 12.67 2.64 -3.75
C TYR A 31 12.47 1.47 -2.79
N GLY A 32 12.27 0.27 -3.30
CA GLY A 32 12.10 -0.88 -2.43
C GLY A 32 12.24 -2.19 -3.16
N ARG A 33 12.25 -3.26 -2.38
CA ARG A 33 12.37 -4.62 -2.90
C ARG A 33 11.19 -5.44 -2.40
N LEU A 34 10.69 -6.28 -3.29
CA LEU A 34 9.65 -7.22 -2.95
C LEU A 34 10.26 -8.62 -2.90
N TYR A 35 10.00 -9.31 -1.81
CA TYR A 35 10.41 -10.68 -1.61
C TYR A 35 9.21 -11.60 -1.49
N HIS A 36 9.38 -12.84 -1.92
CA HIS A 36 8.44 -13.94 -1.80
C HIS A 36 9.11 -15.09 -1.07
N LEU A 37 8.41 -15.65 -0.08
CA LEU A 37 8.87 -16.79 0.70
C LEU A 37 7.72 -17.76 0.93
N ARG A 38 8.05 -19.03 1.12
CA ARG A 38 7.10 -20.06 1.55
C ARG A 38 7.11 -20.13 3.07
N ALA A 39 6.02 -19.69 3.70
CA ALA A 39 5.98 -19.43 5.15
C ALA A 39 5.92 -20.71 6.00
N VAL A 40 5.59 -21.84 5.39
CA VAL A 40 5.47 -23.15 6.08
C VAL A 40 6.79 -23.93 6.15
N GLU A 41 7.86 -23.43 5.55
CA GLU A 41 9.17 -24.08 5.59
C GLU A 41 9.87 -23.81 6.92
N GLU A 42 10.61 -24.79 7.43
CA GLU A 42 11.37 -24.68 8.69
C GLU A 42 12.46 -23.59 8.61
N SER A 43 12.97 -23.33 7.40
CA SER A 43 13.96 -22.29 7.12
C SER A 43 13.57 -21.56 5.83
N PRO A 44 12.66 -20.57 5.91
CA PRO A 44 12.14 -19.90 4.72
C PRO A 44 13.20 -18.98 4.11
N PHE A 45 13.34 -19.06 2.78
CA PHE A 45 14.24 -18.19 2.02
C PHE A 45 13.50 -17.08 1.29
N LEU A 46 14.06 -15.86 1.32
CA LEU A 46 13.55 -14.71 0.59
C LEU A 46 13.99 -14.75 -0.88
N ASN A 47 13.03 -14.90 -1.78
CA ASN A 47 13.26 -14.78 -3.22
C ASN A 47 12.86 -13.37 -3.67
N GLU A 48 13.79 -12.61 -4.27
CA GLU A 48 13.47 -11.27 -4.77
C GLU A 48 12.61 -11.37 -6.05
N VAL A 49 11.46 -10.70 -6.04
CA VAL A 49 10.46 -10.69 -7.12
C VAL A 49 10.04 -9.26 -7.49
N THR A 50 10.91 -8.29 -7.22
CA THR A 50 10.71 -6.87 -7.55
C THR A 50 10.43 -6.69 -9.05
N PRO A 51 9.30 -6.08 -9.45
CA PRO A 51 9.04 -5.77 -10.86
C PRO A 51 10.10 -4.83 -11.45
N PRO A 52 10.41 -4.94 -12.76
CA PRO A 52 11.33 -4.02 -13.42
C PRO A 52 10.69 -2.63 -13.60
N GLY A 53 11.53 -1.60 -13.74
CA GLY A 53 11.11 -0.23 -14.03
C GLY A 53 10.89 0.62 -12.78
N ARG A 54 10.03 1.64 -12.90
CA ARG A 54 9.73 2.55 -11.78
C ARG A 54 8.93 1.83 -10.71
N TRP A 55 9.51 1.69 -9.53
CA TRP A 55 8.95 0.89 -8.44
C TRP A 55 9.05 1.61 -7.09
N HIS A 56 7.97 2.32 -6.76
CA HIS A 56 7.81 3.20 -5.60
C HIS A 56 6.59 2.82 -4.76
N PRO A 57 6.45 1.56 -4.31
CA PRO A 57 5.35 1.17 -3.45
C PRO A 57 5.50 1.68 -2.01
N PHE A 58 4.38 1.82 -1.31
CA PHE A 58 4.30 2.31 0.08
C PHE A 58 3.56 1.33 1.01
N GLY A 59 2.62 0.56 0.47
CA GLY A 59 1.84 -0.42 1.21
C GLY A 59 1.58 -1.63 0.34
N LEU A 60 1.31 -2.76 0.99
CA LEU A 60 1.11 -4.05 0.35
C LEU A 60 -0.12 -4.73 0.96
N ALA A 61 -0.99 -5.25 0.10
CA ALA A 61 -2.07 -6.14 0.48
C ALA A 61 -2.14 -7.33 -0.49
N TYR A 62 -2.70 -8.44 -0.04
CA TYR A 62 -2.85 -9.63 -0.85
C TYR A 62 -4.29 -10.12 -0.81
N GLN A 63 -4.82 -10.41 -2.00
CA GLN A 63 -6.10 -11.09 -2.17
C GLN A 63 -5.95 -12.03 -3.36
N PRO A 64 -5.92 -13.36 -3.14
CA PRO A 64 -5.58 -14.32 -4.18
C PRO A 64 -6.35 -14.07 -5.49
N PRO A 65 -5.70 -14.13 -6.67
CA PRO A 65 -4.26 -14.33 -6.93
C PRO A 65 -3.46 -13.01 -7.09
N HIS A 66 -3.86 -11.93 -6.41
CA HIS A 66 -3.35 -10.58 -6.69
C HIS A 66 -2.61 -9.96 -5.52
N LEU A 67 -1.52 -9.27 -5.84
CA LEU A 67 -0.85 -8.34 -4.93
C LEU A 67 -1.24 -6.91 -5.28
N TRP A 68 -1.59 -6.16 -4.25
CA TRP A 68 -2.03 -4.78 -4.35
C TRP A 68 -1.03 -3.88 -3.65
N PHE A 69 -0.67 -2.79 -4.32
CA PHE A 69 0.28 -1.81 -3.82
C PHE A 69 -0.32 -0.42 -3.83
N LEU A 70 -0.03 0.34 -2.78
CA LEU A 70 -0.11 1.78 -2.84
C LEU A 70 1.15 2.29 -3.52
N HIS A 71 1.02 3.11 -4.54
CA HIS A 71 2.13 3.59 -5.38
C HIS A 71 1.98 5.08 -5.66
N GLY A 72 3.04 5.78 -6.05
CA GLY A 72 2.94 7.19 -6.45
C GLY A 72 4.30 7.83 -6.71
N PRO A 73 4.33 9.13 -7.04
CA PRO A 73 5.56 9.90 -7.12
C PRO A 73 6.26 9.98 -5.74
N THR A 74 7.53 10.40 -5.76
CA THR A 74 8.43 10.50 -4.60
C THR A 74 7.73 10.94 -3.31
N GLY A 75 7.75 10.06 -2.31
CA GLY A 75 7.31 10.36 -0.95
C GLY A 75 5.80 10.44 -0.70
N GLN A 76 4.94 10.12 -1.69
CA GLN A 76 3.50 10.06 -1.46
C GLN A 76 2.74 9.13 -2.42
N PRO A 77 2.06 8.08 -1.91
CA PRO A 77 1.24 7.23 -2.74
C PRO A 77 -0.06 7.94 -3.15
N THR A 78 -0.37 7.90 -4.44
CA THR A 78 -1.54 8.53 -5.07
C THR A 78 -2.24 7.60 -6.06
N GLU A 79 -1.73 6.37 -6.20
CA GLU A 79 -2.17 5.37 -7.15
C GLU A 79 -2.33 4.03 -6.42
N VAL A 80 -3.27 3.22 -6.90
CA VAL A 80 -3.42 1.82 -6.49
C VAL A 80 -2.99 0.94 -7.66
N TRP A 81 -2.10 0.00 -7.42
CA TRP A 81 -1.56 -0.90 -8.44
C TRP A 81 -1.87 -2.34 -8.07
N ARG A 82 -2.47 -3.11 -8.97
CA ARG A 82 -2.76 -4.55 -8.78
C ARG A 82 -1.97 -5.38 -9.76
N TYR A 83 -1.10 -6.22 -9.24
CA TYR A 83 -0.34 -7.21 -9.98
C TYR A 83 -1.00 -8.59 -9.89
N SER A 84 -0.95 -9.35 -10.97
CA SER A 84 -1.34 -10.76 -10.96
C SER A 84 -0.11 -11.61 -10.65
N TRP A 85 -0.22 -12.52 -9.69
CA TRP A 85 0.83 -13.45 -9.31
C TRP A 85 0.57 -14.83 -9.89
N ASN A 86 1.58 -15.43 -10.53
CA ASN A 86 1.48 -16.76 -11.15
C ASN A 86 2.30 -17.85 -10.42
N GLY A 87 2.87 -17.53 -9.25
CA GLY A 87 3.77 -18.43 -8.52
C GLY A 87 5.26 -18.17 -8.76
N SER A 88 5.64 -17.33 -9.74
CA SER A 88 7.04 -17.04 -10.04
C SER A 88 7.34 -15.55 -10.23
N HIS A 89 6.47 -14.82 -10.90
CA HIS A 89 6.66 -13.41 -11.19
C HIS A 89 5.33 -12.65 -11.21
N LEU A 90 5.44 -11.33 -11.16
CA LEU A 90 4.32 -10.42 -11.25
C LEU A 90 4.09 -9.97 -12.69
N HIS A 91 2.85 -10.09 -13.17
CA HIS A 91 2.43 -9.55 -14.46
C HIS A 91 2.13 -8.05 -14.39
N SER A 92 2.17 -7.37 -15.53
CA SER A 92 1.89 -5.93 -15.64
C SER A 92 0.67 -5.50 -14.82
N PRO A 93 0.78 -4.39 -14.06
CA PRO A 93 -0.26 -4.02 -13.12
C PRO A 93 -1.46 -3.39 -13.83
N ARG A 94 -2.64 -3.57 -13.24
CA ARG A 94 -3.75 -2.63 -13.43
C ARG A 94 -3.55 -1.46 -12.47
N VAL A 95 -3.74 -0.24 -12.95
CA VAL A 95 -3.49 0.98 -12.19
C VAL A 95 -4.76 1.79 -12.06
N TRP A 96 -5.10 2.19 -10.85
CA TRP A 96 -6.19 3.11 -10.54
C TRP A 96 -5.65 4.45 -10.10
N ARG A 97 -6.22 5.50 -10.69
CA ARG A 97 -5.99 6.89 -10.33
C ARG A 97 -7.34 7.53 -10.09
N HIS A 98 -7.43 8.33 -9.03
CA HIS A 98 -8.66 9.05 -8.72
C HIS A 98 -8.27 10.42 -8.14
N PRO A 99 -8.99 11.51 -8.48
CA PRO A 99 -8.68 12.84 -7.93
C PRO A 99 -8.67 12.90 -6.39
N GLY A 100 -9.43 12.01 -5.74
CA GLY A 100 -9.43 11.86 -4.28
C GLY A 100 -8.21 11.14 -3.69
N PHE A 101 -7.38 10.48 -4.50
CA PHE A 101 -6.19 9.74 -4.06
C PHE A 101 -5.01 10.69 -3.87
N VAL A 102 -5.06 11.47 -2.79
CA VAL A 102 -4.06 12.51 -2.52
C VAL A 102 -2.93 12.04 -1.62
N SER A 103 -3.13 10.98 -0.82
CA SER A 103 -2.19 10.48 0.17
C SER A 103 -2.67 9.14 0.73
N LEU A 104 -2.51 8.08 -0.05
CA LEU A 104 -3.04 6.76 0.32
C LEU A 104 -2.28 6.20 1.54
N GLN A 105 -2.99 5.56 2.46
CA GLN A 105 -2.40 5.03 3.70
C GLN A 105 -2.63 3.54 3.89
N ALA A 106 -3.81 3.06 3.49
CA ALA A 106 -4.16 1.65 3.60
C ALA A 106 -5.07 1.25 2.45
N ILE A 107 -4.98 -0.02 2.07
CA ILE A 107 -5.82 -0.65 1.05
C ILE A 107 -6.31 -1.98 1.59
N GLU A 108 -7.57 -2.29 1.30
CA GLU A 108 -8.19 -3.58 1.58
C GLU A 108 -8.88 -4.08 0.31
N PRO A 109 -8.28 -5.05 -0.41
CA PRO A 109 -8.92 -5.66 -1.55
C PRO A 109 -10.05 -6.59 -1.08
N LEU A 110 -11.22 -6.49 -1.71
CA LEU A 110 -12.36 -7.38 -1.47
C LEU A 110 -12.33 -8.56 -2.45
N ASP A 111 -12.01 -8.27 -3.70
CA ASP A 111 -11.82 -9.25 -4.76
C ASP A 111 -10.93 -8.70 -5.88
N SER A 112 -11.01 -9.29 -7.06
CA SER A 112 -10.22 -8.86 -8.21
C SER A 112 -10.46 -7.41 -8.64
N LEU A 113 -11.66 -6.85 -8.49
CA LEU A 113 -12.03 -5.54 -9.02
C LEU A 113 -12.51 -4.55 -7.97
N ARG A 114 -12.81 -5.03 -6.76
CA ARG A 114 -13.35 -4.22 -5.67
C ARG A 114 -12.36 -4.09 -4.53
N PHE A 115 -12.22 -2.88 -4.01
CA PHE A 115 -11.35 -2.59 -2.87
C PHE A 115 -11.79 -1.35 -2.12
N TYR A 116 -11.43 -1.29 -0.85
CA TYR A 116 -11.43 -0.06 -0.07
C TYR A 116 -10.03 0.55 -0.03
N VAL A 117 -9.97 1.87 -0.01
CA VAL A 117 -8.71 2.59 0.19
C VAL A 117 -8.93 3.76 1.14
N ALA A 118 -8.07 3.85 2.15
CA ALA A 118 -8.02 4.99 3.05
C ALA A 118 -6.95 5.96 2.56
N ASN A 119 -7.29 7.24 2.56
CA ASN A 119 -6.31 8.29 2.30
C ASN A 119 -6.36 9.31 3.44
N ASP A 120 -5.19 9.77 3.87
CA ASP A 120 -5.14 10.98 4.67
C ASP A 120 -5.32 12.21 3.77
N ARG A 121 -5.98 13.25 4.28
CA ARG A 121 -5.91 14.54 3.59
C ARG A 121 -4.63 15.23 4.03
N LYS A 122 -3.55 15.14 3.24
CA LYS A 122 -2.50 16.16 3.22
C LYS A 122 -3.13 17.49 2.79
N GLY A 123 -3.73 18.22 3.73
CA GLY A 123 -4.48 19.43 3.38
C GLY A 123 -4.51 20.48 4.47
N ARG A 124 -5.20 20.24 5.60
CA ARG A 124 -5.46 21.31 6.58
C ARG A 124 -5.65 20.78 8.00
N HIS A 125 -4.64 20.12 8.55
CA HIS A 125 -4.67 19.76 9.97
C HIS A 125 -3.71 20.68 10.72
N ARG A 126 -4.28 21.59 11.51
CA ARG A 126 -3.52 22.47 12.40
C ARG A 126 -2.81 21.62 13.45
N TRP A 127 -1.58 21.99 13.77
CA TRP A 127 -0.91 21.52 14.98
C TRP A 127 -1.63 22.13 16.18
N HIS A 128 -1.92 21.31 17.19
CA HIS A 128 -2.55 21.74 18.43
C HIS A 128 -1.61 21.45 19.60
N LEU A 129 -1.41 22.42 20.50
CA LEU A 129 -0.70 22.17 21.75
C LEU A 129 -1.67 21.52 22.75
N VAL A 130 -1.38 20.29 23.18
CA VAL A 130 -2.16 19.55 24.18
C VAL A 130 -1.19 19.02 25.21
N MET A 131 -1.36 19.43 26.46
CA MET A 131 -0.51 19.01 27.60
C MET A 131 1.00 19.17 27.34
N GLY A 132 1.41 20.24 26.65
CA GLY A 132 2.82 20.53 26.33
C GLY A 132 3.34 19.86 25.05
N PHE A 133 2.53 19.04 24.36
CA PHE A 133 2.91 18.39 23.10
C PHE A 133 2.17 19.00 21.91
N PHE A 134 2.87 19.23 20.80
CA PHE A 134 2.23 19.55 19.52
C PHE A 134 1.69 18.27 18.88
N ILE A 135 0.37 18.14 18.80
CA ILE A 135 -0.33 17.00 18.22
C ILE A 135 -0.99 17.41 16.91
N ARG A 136 -0.85 16.60 15.87
CA ARG A 136 -1.56 16.75 14.60
C ARG A 136 -2.68 15.72 14.51
N ARG A 137 -3.95 16.17 14.54
CA ARG A 137 -5.11 15.29 14.31
C ARG A 137 -5.32 15.10 12.81
N VAL A 138 -4.81 14.01 12.27
CA VAL A 138 -5.04 13.61 10.87
C VAL A 138 -6.38 12.88 10.79
N ARG A 139 -7.23 13.28 9.84
CA ARG A 139 -8.47 12.56 9.50
C ARG A 139 -8.30 11.93 8.13
N SER A 140 -8.89 10.74 7.99
CA SER A 140 -8.88 10.02 6.72
C SER A 140 -10.24 10.12 6.04
N SER A 141 -10.23 9.94 4.73
CA SER A 141 -11.41 9.58 3.96
C SER A 141 -11.28 8.12 3.55
N LEU A 142 -12.40 7.41 3.45
CA LEU A 142 -12.47 6.04 2.97
C LEU A 142 -13.20 6.05 1.62
N TYR A 143 -12.56 5.51 0.61
CA TYR A 143 -13.16 5.30 -0.70
C TYR A 143 -13.43 3.82 -0.90
N TYR A 144 -14.60 3.51 -1.48
CA TYR A 144 -14.85 2.22 -2.11
C TYR A 144 -14.64 2.39 -3.61
N CYS A 145 -13.96 1.42 -4.22
CA CYS A 145 -13.72 1.39 -5.65
C CYS A 145 -14.18 0.07 -6.24
N GLU A 146 -14.78 0.16 -7.43
CA GLU A 146 -15.25 -0.98 -8.22
C GLU A 146 -15.05 -0.69 -9.70
N GLY A 147 -14.29 -1.57 -10.37
CA GLY A 147 -13.88 -1.30 -11.75
C GLY A 147 -13.12 0.02 -11.82
N ASP A 148 -13.50 0.94 -12.70
CA ASP A 148 -12.84 2.25 -12.84
C ASP A 148 -13.52 3.37 -12.04
N SER A 149 -14.52 3.03 -11.22
CA SER A 149 -15.29 3.98 -10.41
C SER A 149 -14.88 3.92 -8.95
N CYS A 150 -14.74 5.09 -8.31
CA CYS A 150 -14.51 5.21 -6.88
C CYS A 150 -15.50 6.21 -6.29
N HIS A 151 -16.03 5.90 -5.11
CA HIS A 151 -16.91 6.80 -4.37
C HIS A 151 -16.50 6.91 -2.92
N LEU A 152 -16.79 8.08 -2.32
CA LEU A 152 -16.50 8.35 -0.93
C LEU A 152 -17.49 7.56 -0.05
N ALA A 153 -16.99 6.52 0.63
CA ALA A 153 -17.78 5.69 1.52
C ALA A 153 -17.91 6.32 2.93
N ALA A 154 -16.84 6.95 3.41
CA ALA A 154 -16.85 7.69 4.66
C ALA A 154 -15.87 8.87 4.63
N ASP A 155 -16.19 9.94 5.32
CA ASP A 155 -15.29 11.10 5.49
C ASP A 155 -15.03 11.38 6.96
N ARG A 156 -13.88 12.02 7.22
CA ARG A 156 -13.45 12.46 8.55
C ARG A 156 -13.35 11.33 9.59
N ILE A 157 -13.07 10.11 9.15
CA ILE A 157 -12.76 9.02 10.06
C ILE A 157 -11.42 9.28 10.76
N PRO A 158 -11.16 8.68 11.94
CA PRO A 158 -9.83 8.69 12.54
C PRO A 158 -8.73 8.24 11.56
N TYR A 159 -7.48 8.59 11.86
CA TYR A 159 -6.34 8.13 11.07
C TYR A 159 -6.36 6.60 10.92
N ALA A 160 -6.23 6.12 9.69
CA ALA A 160 -6.27 4.69 9.36
C ALA A 160 -4.96 4.29 8.66
N SER A 161 -4.10 3.57 9.37
CA SER A 161 -2.87 2.96 8.84
C SER A 161 -3.05 1.50 8.41
N GLY A 162 -4.28 0.99 8.49
CA GLY A 162 -4.65 -0.36 8.11
C GLY A 162 -6.16 -0.43 7.87
N LEU A 163 -6.57 -1.39 7.05
CA LEU A 163 -7.98 -1.70 6.79
C LEU A 163 -8.14 -3.22 6.91
N CYS A 164 -9.34 -3.65 7.27
CA CYS A 164 -9.75 -5.05 7.28
C CYS A 164 -11.26 -5.06 7.02
N TYR A 165 -11.71 -5.89 6.09
CA TYR A 165 -13.12 -6.10 5.83
C TYR A 165 -13.61 -7.37 6.53
N LEU A 166 -14.68 -7.24 7.33
CA LEU A 166 -15.38 -8.37 7.94
C LEU A 166 -16.73 -8.53 7.21
N PRO A 167 -16.97 -9.68 6.55
CA PRO A 167 -18.21 -9.96 5.83
C PRO A 167 -19.42 -10.16 6.75
#